data_AF-S4PB96-F1
#
_entry.id   AF-S4PB96-F1
#
_cell.length_a   1.000
_cell.length_b   1.000
_cell.length_c   1.000
_cell.angle_alpha   90.00
_cell.angle_beta   90.00
_cell.angle_gamma   90.00
#
_symmetry.space_group_name_H-M   'P 1'
#
loop_
_entity.id
_entity.type
_entity.pdbx_description
1 polymer ?
#
loop_
_entity_poly.entity_id
_entity_poly.type
_entity_poly.pdbx_seq_one_letter_code
_entity_poly.pdbx_strand_id
1 'polypeptide(L)'
;MDDILTLQAAVFDSLGNARANSMTASGQCRLAALIPCAQDSSHIYDCNVRLLFRLHASLPPDVLAGHRERFRQQFKKLSSFYKH
;
A
#
# COMPACT_ATOMS: atom_id res chain seq x y z
N MET A 1 -4.49 -5.03 1.64
CA MET A 1 -3.88 -3.78 1.11
C MET A 1 -4.17 -2.61 2.02
N ASP A 2 -5.43 -2.35 2.40
CA ASP A 2 -5.78 -1.25 3.30
C ASP A 2 -5.06 -1.36 4.67
N ASP A 3 -4.92 -2.56 5.23
CA ASP A 3 -4.19 -2.76 6.49
C ASP A 3 -2.69 -2.47 6.37
N ILE A 4 -2.06 -2.84 5.24
CA ILE A 4 -0.64 -2.56 4.97
C ILE A 4 -0.42 -1.05 4.84
N LEU A 5 -1.32 -0.35 4.14
CA LEU A 5 -1.26 1.11 4.01
C LEU A 5 -1.52 1.81 5.34
N THR A 6 -2.37 1.23 6.20
CA THR A 6 -2.64 1.75 7.56
C THR A 6 -1.44 1.56 8.48
N LEU A 7 -0.83 0.37 8.46
CA LEU A 7 0.39 0.07 9.22
C LEU A 7 1.53 0.98 8.78
N GLN A 8 1.69 1.19 7.48
CA GLN A 8 2.65 2.13 6.93
C GLN A 8 2.43 3.55 7.46
N ALA A 9 1.22 4.08 7.36
CA ALA A 9 0.90 5.42 7.87
C ALA A 9 1.23 5.55 9.37
N ALA A 10 0.91 4.53 10.17
CA ALA A 10 1.25 4.51 11.59
C ALA A 10 2.77 4.49 11.85
N VAL A 11 3.55 3.75 11.04
CA VAL A 11 5.02 3.73 11.15
C VAL A 11 5.59 5.12 10.82
N PHE A 12 5.14 5.77 9.75
CA PHE A 12 5.60 7.12 9.39
C PHE A 12 5.22 8.17 10.44
N ASP A 13 3.99 8.14 10.95
CA ASP A 13 3.55 9.03 12.03
C ASP A 13 4.39 8.82 13.30
N SER A 14 4.69 7.55 13.65
CA SER A 14 5.55 7.24 14.79
C SER A 14 6.99 7.75 14.63
N LEU A 15 7.52 7.79 13.40
CA LEU A 15 8.86 8.30 13.12
C LEU A 15 8.89 9.84 13.14
N GLY A 16 7.85 10.48 12.60
CA GLY A 16 7.68 11.93 12.61
C GLY A 16 7.48 12.49 14.02
N ASN A 17 6.63 11.85 14.82
CA ASN A 17 6.30 12.29 16.19
C ASN A 17 7.42 12.00 17.19
N ALA A 18 8.21 10.93 16.98
CA ALA A 18 9.25 10.54 17.94
C ALA A 18 10.57 11.34 17.82
N ARG A 19 10.73 12.26 16.84
CA ARG A 19 12.07 12.74 16.42
C ARG A 19 13.07 11.59 16.34
N ALA A 20 12.58 10.41 15.96
CA ALA A 20 13.39 9.21 15.91
C ALA A 20 14.29 9.37 14.69
N ASN A 21 15.52 9.83 14.92
CA ASN A 21 16.54 9.82 13.87
C ASN A 21 16.55 8.41 13.29
N SER A 22 16.40 8.32 11.97
CA SER A 22 16.48 7.08 11.19
C SER A 22 17.75 6.30 11.51
N MET A 23 18.77 6.95 12.07
CA MET A 23 20.03 6.35 12.49
C MET A 23 20.05 5.72 13.90
N THR A 24 18.96 5.79 14.67
CA THR A 24 18.88 5.12 15.98
C THR A 24 18.43 3.66 15.81
N ALA A 25 18.84 2.77 16.72
CA ALA A 25 18.41 1.36 16.68
C ALA A 25 16.88 1.21 16.71
N SER A 26 16.18 2.07 17.47
CA SER A 26 14.71 2.12 17.52
C SER A 26 14.10 2.67 16.22
N GLY A 27 14.77 3.62 15.55
CA GLY A 27 14.39 4.09 14.21
C GLY A 27 14.54 3.01 13.14
N GLN A 28 15.68 2.31 13.13
CA GLN A 28 15.96 1.19 12.21
C GLN A 28 14.98 0.03 12.38
N CYS A 29 14.62 -0.33 13.62
CA CYS A 29 13.60 -1.36 13.88
C CYS A 29 12.24 -1.00 13.26
N ARG A 30 11.83 0.28 13.36
CA ARG A 30 10.60 0.78 12.72
C ARG A 30 10.70 0.80 11.19
N LEU A 31 11.83 1.24 10.64
CA LEU A 31 12.08 1.23 9.19
C LEU A 31 12.12 -0.19 8.62
N ALA A 32 12.67 -1.16 9.37
CA ALA A 32 12.72 -2.56 8.95
C ALA A 32 11.31 -3.14 8.73
N ALA A 33 10.29 -2.65 9.43
CA ALA A 33 8.90 -3.04 9.21
C ALA A 33 8.31 -2.52 7.87
N LEU A 34 8.89 -1.47 7.29
CA LEU A 34 8.45 -0.93 5.98
C LEU A 34 8.89 -1.82 4.82
N ILE A 35 9.99 -2.56 4.95
CA ILE A 35 10.50 -3.47 3.91
C ILE A 35 9.47 -4.57 3.57
N PRO A 36 8.98 -5.38 4.52
CA PRO A 36 7.96 -6.38 4.23
C PRO A 36 6.64 -5.73 3.81
N CYS A 37 6.27 -4.57 4.37
CA CYS A 37 5.08 -3.83 3.90
C CYS A 37 5.20 -3.47 2.41
N ALA A 38 6.37 -3.03 1.96
CA ALA A 38 6.61 -2.71 0.55
C ALA A 38 6.51 -3.96 -0.34
N GLN A 39 7.11 -5.07 0.08
CA GLN A 39 7.06 -6.34 -0.64
C GLN A 39 5.63 -6.86 -0.76
N ASP A 40 4.91 -6.95 0.36
CA ASP A 40 3.53 -7.43 0.40
C ASP A 40 2.60 -6.53 -0.42
N SER A 41 2.78 -5.21 -0.32
CA SER A 41 1.96 -4.27 -1.10
C SER A 41 2.14 -4.43 -2.61
N SER A 42 3.37 -4.72 -3.07
CA SER A 42 3.67 -5.01 -4.48
C SER A 42 2.99 -6.29 -4.97
N HIS A 43 3.09 -7.38 -4.21
CA HIS A 43 2.44 -8.65 -4.55
C HIS A 43 0.92 -8.53 -4.60
N ILE A 44 0.32 -7.83 -3.62
CA ILE A 44 -1.13 -7.64 -3.61
C ILE A 44 -1.57 -6.72 -4.76
N TYR A 45 -0.79 -5.69 -5.11
CA TYR A 45 -1.07 -4.85 -6.25
C TYR A 45 -1.12 -5.65 -7.56
N ASP A 46 -0.10 -6.47 -7.79
CA ASP A 46 0.01 -7.34 -8.97
C ASP A 46 -1.16 -8.34 -9.04
N CYS A 47 -1.53 -8.96 -7.91
CA CYS A 47 -2.73 -9.79 -7.82
C CYS A 47 -4.02 -9.02 -8.14
N ASN A 48 -4.18 -7.80 -7.62
CA ASN A 48 -5.35 -6.97 -7.88
C ASN A 48 -5.47 -6.57 -9.36
N VAL A 49 -4.35 -6.21 -10.00
CA VAL A 49 -4.31 -5.89 -11.44
C VAL A 49 -4.73 -7.10 -12.26
N ARG A 50 -4.14 -8.28 -12.00
CA ARG A 50 -4.50 -9.52 -12.70
C ARG A 50 -5.97 -9.88 -12.51
N LEU A 51 -6.48 -9.76 -11.29
CA LEU A 51 -7.89 -10.04 -11.01
C LEU A 51 -8.81 -9.07 -11.76
N LEU A 52 -8.49 -7.77 -11.76
CA LEU A 52 -9.30 -6.76 -12.43
C LEU A 52 -9.32 -6.98 -13.95
N PHE A 53 -8.19 -7.37 -14.56
CA PHE A 53 -8.13 -7.78 -15.96
C PHE A 53 -9.04 -8.98 -16.27
N ARG A 54 -8.98 -10.03 -15.43
CA ARG A 54 -9.84 -11.21 -15.59
C ARG A 54 -11.32 -10.88 -15.42
N LEU A 55 -11.67 -10.01 -14.47
CA LEU A 55 -13.04 -9.56 -14.27
C LEU A 55 -13.55 -8.78 -15.49
N HIS A 56 -12.75 -7.87 -16.04
CA HIS A 56 -13.11 -7.13 -17.25
C HIS A 56 -13.27 -8.02 -18.49
N ALA A 57 -12.61 -9.18 -18.52
CA ALA A 57 -12.80 -10.16 -19.59
C ALA A 57 -14.13 -10.93 -19.48
N SER A 58 -14.78 -10.94 -18.31
CA SER A 58 -15.98 -11.76 -18.05
C SER A 58 -17.23 -10.95 -17.67
N LEU A 59 -17.10 -9.68 -17.30
CA LEU A 59 -18.20 -8.85 -16.80
C LEU A 59 -18.25 -7.48 -17.49
N PRO A 60 -19.46 -6.90 -17.66
CA PRO A 60 -19.62 -5.54 -18.17
C PRO A 60 -18.91 -4.50 -17.28
N PRO A 61 -18.35 -3.42 -17.87
CA PRO A 61 -17.65 -2.38 -17.13
C PRO A 61 -18.47 -1.73 -16.01
N ASP A 62 -19.78 -1.66 -16.19
CA ASP A 62 -20.75 -1.00 -15.30
C ASP A 62 -20.80 -1.69 -13.94
N VAL A 63 -20.77 -3.04 -13.95
CA VAL A 63 -20.73 -3.87 -12.74
C VAL A 63 -19.40 -3.70 -12.00
N LEU A 64 -18.33 -3.36 -12.72
CA LEU A 64 -16.98 -3.22 -12.18
C LEU A 64 -16.65 -1.79 -11.72
N ALA A 65 -17.56 -0.82 -11.86
CA ALA A 65 -17.31 0.58 -11.52
C ALA A 65 -16.80 0.75 -10.07
N GLY A 66 -17.44 0.08 -9.10
CA GLY A 66 -17.00 0.10 -7.70
C GLY A 66 -15.64 -0.54 -7.46
N HIS A 67 -15.34 -1.64 -8.16
CA HIS A 67 -14.03 -2.32 -8.08
C HIS A 67 -12.91 -1.44 -8.65
N ARG A 68 -13.16 -0.77 -9.77
CA ARG A 68 -12.23 0.18 -10.38
C ARG A 68 -11.95 1.37 -9.46
N GLU A 69 -12.97 1.93 -8.82
CA GLU A 69 -12.77 3.06 -7.92
C GLU A 69 -11.98 2.66 -6.67
N ARG A 70 -12.28 1.50 -6.07
CA ARG A 70 -11.49 0.96 -4.94
C ARG A 70 -10.03 0.73 -5.34
N PHE A 71 -9.78 0.11 -6.48
CA PHE A 71 -8.43 -0.09 -7.00
C PHE A 71 -7.71 1.24 -7.23
N ARG A 72 -8.40 2.24 -7.79
CA ARG A 72 -7.84 3.57 -8.04
C ARG A 72 -7.44 4.30 -6.75
N GLN A 73 -8.26 4.19 -5.70
CA GLN A 73 -7.94 4.78 -4.39
C GLN A 73 -6.73 4.09 -3.75
N GLN A 74 -6.69 2.75 -3.82
CA GLN A 74 -5.54 1.97 -3.36
C GLN A 74 -4.26 2.33 -4.13
N PHE A 75 -4.34 2.45 -5.45
CA PHE A 75 -3.22 2.88 -6.30
C PHE A 75 -2.68 4.26 -5.92
N LYS A 76 -3.55 5.24 -5.65
CA LYS A 76 -3.11 6.58 -5.20
C LYS A 76 -2.33 6.51 -3.89
N LYS A 77 -2.83 5.77 -2.90
CA LYS A 77 -2.15 5.58 -1.62
C LYS A 77 -0.81 4.86 -1.79
N LEU A 78 -0.78 3.80 -2.60
CA LEU A 78 0.43 3.04 -2.89
C LEU A 78 1.47 3.88 -3.65
N SER A 79 1.04 4.70 -4.61
CA SER A 79 1.91 5.62 -5.33
C SER A 79 2.51 6.67 -4.38
N SER A 80 1.75 7.14 -3.39
CA SER A 80 2.28 8.00 -2.33
C SER A 80 3.32 7.29 -1.47
N PHE A 81 3.07 6.01 -1.15
CA PHE A 81 4.01 5.21 -0.36
C PHE A 81 5.39 5.09 -1.02
N TYR A 82 5.46 4.75 -2.30
CA TYR A 82 6.74 4.59 -3.02
C TYR A 82 7.43 5.91 -3.42
N LYS A 83 6.78 7.06 -3.21
CA LYS A 83 7.38 8.39 -3.48
C LYS A 83 8.19 8.93 -2.30
N HIS A 84 8.06 8.32 -1.12
CA HIS A 84 8.81 8.64 0.10
C HIS A 84 9.93 7.62 0.31
#